data_AF-A0A2T2V8V7-F1
#
_entry.id   AF-A0A2T2V8V7-F1
#
_cell.length_a   1.000
_cell.length_b   1.000
_cell.length_c   1.000
_cell.angle_alpha   90.00
_cell.angle_beta   90.00
_cell.angle_gamma   90.00
#
_symmetry.space_group_name_H-M   'P 1'
#
loop_
_entity.id
_entity.type
_entity.pdbx_description
1 polymer ?
#
loop_
_entity_poly.entity_id
_entity_poly.type
_entity_poly.pdbx_seq_one_letter_code
_entity_poly.pdbx_strand_id
1 'polypeptide(L)'
;MRARWTTLLFLSRCVFFSPPMLPLPFLRRSCLLAIAAVLGLASPIHGQQPDEAATQLLPGETGDAALPDTSEAITYEDAVQLALERNYQLRQSRNNVATQSISVDQNRAEYYPNLNVSAGGSRDFGRNFSQSEGGIISQTSNSANFGASSSYTIFDGFRRDATLDQAQARTEAAGNTLQRTRQDVVYQVLQRYIGLAQNRALVEVRREQLQLRREQLEQTQAQIEVGEKAPSAVYQLQADVASARQRLVEARRNAQISKTELVRLLVLDPFSRYTFETEGLRSRLDTGQAPRPYRLDALLATAYQERADLRAQRASINADEQGVRAARAGWWPRLTLSASYGSSYYSLSERPVEGTGVPPETVQITPDGGGEPIEIAVPGTGRPPERRRPGFFDQLDARRGGGISLSLSYPLFDRFQRSYNIEQEQVQLQNARFQKELLRQNIAVEVRQALVSYRNARTQLEVANEQLQAARQAQEAAQERYRLGANTYVELAEANAALADAQTNRVSAQFELLLQRERIDYITGTLDPEAPLAR
;
A
#
# COMPACT_ATOMS: atom_id res chain seq x y z
N MET A 1 -14.76 4.80 54.65
CA MET A 1 -14.87 4.16 55.98
C MET A 1 -13.92 2.97 56.07
N ARG A 2 -13.86 2.28 57.22
CA ARG A 2 -13.03 1.08 57.50
C ARG A 2 -13.22 -0.04 56.46
N ALA A 3 -12.26 -0.93 56.17
CA ALA A 3 -10.81 -0.95 56.44
C ALA A 3 -10.10 -2.10 55.66
N ARG A 4 -8.77 -1.99 55.49
CA ARG A 4 -7.69 -3.04 55.58
C ARG A 4 -7.96 -4.49 55.11
N TRP A 5 -7.02 -5.24 54.51
CA TRP A 5 -5.63 -5.05 54.01
C TRP A 5 -5.14 -6.42 53.42
N THR A 6 -3.96 -6.46 52.76
CA THR A 6 -3.04 -7.63 52.62
C THR A 6 -3.52 -8.90 51.85
N THR A 7 -2.71 -9.73 51.17
CA THR A 7 -1.43 -9.70 50.38
C THR A 7 -1.32 -11.10 49.64
N LEU A 8 -0.28 -11.60 48.93
CA LEU A 8 1.16 -11.30 48.73
C LEU A 8 1.65 -11.92 47.37
N LEU A 9 2.97 -11.86 47.12
CA LEU A 9 3.89 -12.72 46.34
C LEU A 9 3.45 -14.17 45.93
N PHE A 10 4.04 -14.90 44.94
CA PHE A 10 4.93 -14.64 43.77
C PHE A 10 5.27 -15.98 43.05
N LEU A 11 5.99 -15.93 41.91
CA LEU A 11 6.95 -16.95 41.38
C LEU A 11 6.52 -18.38 40.94
N SER A 12 6.82 -18.67 39.66
CA SER A 12 7.71 -19.77 39.18
C SER A 12 7.17 -20.92 38.29
N ARG A 13 8.04 -21.31 37.35
CA ARG A 13 7.92 -22.32 36.29
C ARG A 13 8.08 -23.77 36.78
N CYS A 14 7.41 -24.73 36.13
CA CYS A 14 7.94 -25.97 35.50
C CYS A 14 6.84 -26.52 34.54
N VAL A 15 7.02 -27.08 33.34
CA VAL A 15 8.10 -27.82 32.63
C VAL A 15 8.05 -29.36 32.84
N PHE A 16 7.55 -30.06 31.80
CA PHE A 16 7.67 -31.51 31.46
C PHE A 16 7.22 -32.60 32.46
N PHE A 17 6.26 -33.45 32.05
CA PHE A 17 6.51 -34.88 31.76
C PHE A 17 5.42 -35.53 30.88
N SER A 18 5.56 -36.82 30.55
CA SER A 18 4.69 -37.61 29.64
C SER A 18 4.19 -38.94 30.29
N PRO A 19 3.36 -39.77 29.63
CA PRO A 19 2.35 -40.62 30.31
C PRO A 19 2.80 -42.04 30.74
N PRO A 20 1.90 -42.79 31.40
CA PRO A 20 1.54 -44.12 30.87
C PRO A 20 0.00 -44.40 30.80
N MET A 21 -0.39 -45.65 30.52
CA MET A 21 -1.70 -46.08 29.98
C MET A 21 -2.68 -46.75 30.97
N LEU A 22 -3.98 -46.80 30.55
CA LEU A 22 -5.04 -47.79 30.88
C LEU A 22 -5.62 -47.83 32.32
N PRO A 23 -6.84 -48.39 32.55
CA PRO A 23 -7.91 -48.79 31.62
C PRO A 23 -9.30 -48.14 31.90
N LEU A 24 -10.29 -48.39 31.03
CA LEU A 24 -11.73 -48.14 31.26
C LEU A 24 -12.31 -49.12 32.30
N PRO A 25 -13.36 -48.74 33.08
CA PRO A 25 -14.71 -49.16 32.65
C PRO A 25 -15.90 -48.24 33.04
N PHE A 26 -17.07 -48.59 32.46
CA PHE A 26 -18.45 -48.22 32.81
C PHE A 26 -18.98 -46.77 32.63
N LEU A 27 -20.11 -46.70 31.90
CA LEU A 27 -20.97 -45.53 31.76
C LEU A 27 -21.84 -45.32 33.01
N ARG A 28 -21.97 -44.07 33.47
CA ARG A 28 -23.28 -43.35 33.52
C ARG A 28 -23.13 -41.89 34.01
N ARG A 29 -23.90 -40.98 33.39
CA ARG A 29 -24.30 -39.65 33.91
C ARG A 29 -23.20 -38.68 34.39
N SER A 30 -22.35 -38.15 33.51
CA SER A 30 -21.59 -36.89 33.80
C SER A 30 -21.24 -35.96 32.60
N CYS A 31 -21.71 -36.23 31.38
CA CYS A 31 -21.34 -35.43 30.19
C CYS A 31 -22.20 -34.15 29.98
N LEU A 32 -22.47 -33.38 31.04
CA LEU A 32 -23.34 -32.18 30.98
C LEU A 32 -22.65 -30.87 31.42
N LEU A 33 -21.34 -30.90 31.69
CA LEU A 33 -20.58 -29.73 32.17
C LEU A 33 -19.41 -29.30 31.24
N ALA A 34 -19.11 -30.05 30.18
CA ALA A 34 -18.00 -29.77 29.27
C ALA A 34 -18.28 -28.71 28.19
N ILE A 35 -19.56 -28.41 27.88
CA ILE A 35 -19.94 -27.42 26.86
C ILE A 35 -20.27 -26.05 27.48
N ALA A 36 -20.68 -26.01 28.76
CA ALA A 36 -20.89 -24.76 29.49
C ALA A 36 -19.59 -23.93 29.64
N ALA A 37 -18.43 -24.58 29.65
CA ALA A 37 -17.12 -23.92 29.75
C ALA A 37 -16.80 -22.99 28.56
N VAL A 38 -17.40 -23.21 27.38
CA VAL A 38 -17.18 -22.39 26.17
C VAL A 38 -18.06 -21.13 26.15
N LEU A 39 -19.20 -21.14 26.87
CA LEU A 39 -20.10 -19.99 27.02
C LEU A 39 -19.92 -19.24 28.35
N GLY A 40 -19.33 -19.87 29.37
CA GLY A 40 -18.91 -19.23 30.62
C GLY A 40 -17.56 -18.49 30.53
N LEU A 41 -16.75 -18.78 29.51
CA LEU A 41 -15.50 -18.05 29.18
C LEU A 41 -15.62 -17.21 27.90
N ALA A 42 -16.85 -16.93 27.48
CA ALA A 42 -17.16 -15.77 26.66
C ALA A 42 -17.11 -14.49 27.51
N SER A 43 -15.95 -14.23 28.15
CA SER A 43 -15.52 -12.85 28.34
C SER A 43 -15.61 -12.15 26.99
N PRO A 44 -15.87 -10.83 26.92
CA PRO A 44 -15.58 -10.13 25.69
C PRO A 44 -14.12 -10.42 25.35
N ILE A 45 -13.87 -10.84 24.10
CA ILE A 45 -12.60 -10.54 23.48
C ILE A 45 -12.59 -9.00 23.41
N HIS A 46 -12.12 -8.38 24.50
CA HIS A 46 -11.24 -7.24 24.36
C HIS A 46 -10.30 -7.65 23.26
N GLY A 47 -10.36 -6.96 22.12
CA GLY A 47 -9.27 -7.11 21.17
C GLY A 47 -8.01 -6.88 21.98
N GLN A 48 -7.10 -7.86 21.98
CA GLN A 48 -5.72 -7.53 22.24
C GLN A 48 -5.42 -6.40 21.26
N GLN A 49 -5.20 -5.19 21.80
CA GLN A 49 -4.48 -4.17 21.05
C GLN A 49 -3.25 -4.91 20.50
N PRO A 50 -3.00 -4.84 19.18
CA PRO A 50 -1.99 -5.71 18.56
C PRO A 50 -0.70 -5.60 19.36
N ASP A 51 -0.17 -6.76 19.78
CA ASP A 51 0.83 -6.92 20.84
C ASP A 51 1.83 -5.76 20.83
N GLU A 52 2.18 -5.20 21.98
CA GLU A 52 2.76 -3.84 22.11
C GLU A 52 4.03 -3.54 21.26
N ALA A 53 4.65 -4.54 20.62
CA ALA A 53 5.50 -4.37 19.44
C ALA A 53 4.85 -3.62 18.25
N ALA A 54 3.52 -3.46 18.22
CA ALA A 54 2.76 -2.73 17.20
C ALA A 54 1.94 -1.55 17.77
N THR A 55 1.89 -1.39 19.10
CA THR A 55 1.17 -0.28 19.77
C THR A 55 2.12 0.70 20.47
N GLN A 56 3.38 0.33 20.74
CA GLN A 56 4.44 1.25 21.17
C GLN A 56 5.27 1.78 19.99
N LEU A 57 4.68 2.65 19.16
CA LEU A 57 5.40 3.76 18.50
C LEU A 57 4.46 4.88 17.98
N LEU A 58 3.41 5.18 18.74
CA LEU A 58 3.02 6.57 18.96
C LEU A 58 3.59 7.00 20.32
N PRO A 59 4.83 7.49 20.39
CA PRO A 59 5.23 8.30 21.53
C PRO A 59 4.40 9.58 21.48
N GLY A 60 3.74 9.93 22.58
CA GLY A 60 3.04 11.21 22.68
C GLY A 60 4.02 12.36 22.52
N GLU A 61 3.76 13.24 21.55
CA GLU A 61 4.36 14.59 21.38
C GLU A 61 5.89 14.70 21.42
N THR A 62 6.60 13.58 21.29
CA THR A 62 8.07 13.46 21.24
C THR A 62 8.54 12.71 20.00
N GLY A 63 7.70 12.78 18.95
CA GLY A 63 8.00 12.39 17.57
C GLY A 63 7.80 13.55 16.59
N ASP A 64 7.73 14.79 17.08
CA ASP A 64 7.99 15.94 16.23
C ASP A 64 9.48 15.90 15.89
N ALA A 65 9.79 15.33 14.72
CA ALA A 65 10.99 15.68 13.98
C ALA A 65 10.83 17.17 13.65
N ALA A 66 11.29 17.98 14.61
CA ALA A 66 10.84 19.35 14.81
C ALA A 66 10.87 20.09 13.48
N LEU A 67 9.75 20.76 13.14
CA LEU A 67 9.70 21.61 11.96
C LEU A 67 10.93 22.54 12.01
N PRO A 68 11.93 22.36 11.11
CA PRO A 68 13.32 22.75 11.37
C PRO A 68 13.35 24.22 11.81
N ASP A 69 13.76 24.43 13.06
CA ASP A 69 13.28 25.56 13.86
C ASP A 69 13.61 26.87 13.13
N THR A 70 12.57 27.64 12.79
CA THR A 70 12.35 28.28 11.46
C THR A 70 13.45 29.18 10.87
N SER A 71 14.52 29.40 11.62
CA SER A 71 15.85 29.81 11.18
C SER A 71 16.69 28.74 10.44
N GLU A 72 16.51 27.45 10.71
CA GLU A 72 17.40 26.38 10.22
C GLU A 72 17.20 26.10 8.72
N ALA A 73 18.30 25.85 8.01
CA ALA A 73 18.31 25.75 6.55
C ALA A 73 18.37 24.29 6.11
N ILE A 74 17.32 23.83 5.44
CA ILE A 74 17.14 22.44 5.03
C ILE A 74 18.16 22.10 3.93
N THR A 75 19.02 21.11 4.17
CA THR A 75 19.98 20.58 3.19
C THR A 75 19.28 19.74 2.11
N TYR A 76 20.04 19.13 1.18
CA TYR A 76 19.45 18.13 0.29
C TYR A 76 19.13 16.85 1.06
N GLU A 77 20.05 16.46 1.93
CA GLU A 77 20.02 15.25 2.72
C GLU A 77 18.78 15.24 3.66
N ASP A 78 18.52 16.36 4.34
CA ASP A 78 17.29 16.56 5.14
C ASP A 78 16.02 16.53 4.27
N ALA A 79 16.05 17.15 3.09
CA ALA A 79 14.93 17.15 2.16
C ALA A 79 14.61 15.74 1.66
N VAL A 80 15.63 14.90 1.45
CA VAL A 80 15.42 13.48 1.12
C VAL A 80 14.83 12.73 2.31
N GLN A 81 15.34 12.91 3.53
CA GLN A 81 14.77 12.26 4.71
C GLN A 81 13.30 12.66 4.94
N LEU A 82 12.97 13.95 4.91
CA LEU A 82 11.61 14.46 5.03
C LEU A 82 10.66 13.85 3.99
N ALA A 83 11.11 13.69 2.73
CA ALA A 83 10.33 13.01 1.71
C ALA A 83 10.16 11.51 2.00
N LEU A 84 11.22 10.81 2.43
CA LEU A 84 11.19 9.39 2.77
C LEU A 84 10.29 9.06 3.97
N GLU A 85 10.10 10.01 4.88
CA GLU A 85 9.16 9.90 6.00
C GLU A 85 7.73 10.27 5.58
N ARG A 86 7.53 11.49 5.05
CA ARG A 86 6.22 12.15 4.97
C ARG A 86 5.48 11.94 3.64
N ASN A 87 6.18 11.62 2.55
CA ASN A 87 5.58 11.61 1.19
C ASN A 87 4.43 10.58 1.02
N TYR A 88 3.30 11.06 0.50
CA TYR A 88 2.08 10.25 0.36
C TYR A 88 2.20 9.06 -0.59
N GLN A 89 2.93 9.18 -1.72
CA GLN A 89 3.12 8.09 -2.67
C GLN A 89 3.91 6.93 -2.02
N LEU A 90 4.96 7.27 -1.26
CA LEU A 90 5.74 6.27 -0.54
C LEU A 90 4.94 5.62 0.60
N ARG A 91 4.11 6.39 1.32
CA ARG A 91 3.19 5.86 2.35
C ARG A 91 2.11 4.95 1.75
N GLN A 92 1.53 5.29 0.61
CA GLN A 92 0.59 4.41 -0.12
C GLN A 92 1.27 3.11 -0.58
N SER A 93 2.52 3.19 -1.06
CA SER A 93 3.30 2.03 -1.46
C SER A 93 3.63 1.11 -0.26
N ARG A 94 4.00 1.66 0.91
CA ARG A 94 4.12 0.92 2.18
C ARG A 94 2.80 0.22 2.57
N ASN A 95 1.68 0.93 2.47
CA ASN A 95 0.36 0.36 2.78
C ASN A 95 -0.01 -0.79 1.84
N ASN A 96 0.36 -0.75 0.56
CA ASN A 96 0.15 -1.88 -0.36
C ASN A 96 0.94 -3.12 0.07
N VAL A 97 2.22 -2.96 0.46
CA VAL A 97 3.03 -4.08 1.01
C VAL A 97 2.35 -4.68 2.25
N ALA A 98 1.86 -3.84 3.17
CA ALA A 98 1.12 -4.29 4.35
C ALA A 98 -0.19 -5.02 3.99
N THR A 99 -0.91 -4.58 2.95
CA THR A 99 -2.08 -5.30 2.44
C THR A 99 -1.71 -6.68 1.89
N GLN A 100 -0.62 -6.80 1.11
CA GLN A 100 -0.18 -8.11 0.61
C GLN A 100 0.27 -9.05 1.74
N SER A 101 0.98 -8.54 2.76
CA SER A 101 1.36 -9.37 3.91
C SER A 101 0.15 -9.84 4.73
N ILE A 102 -0.88 -8.99 4.89
CA ILE A 102 -2.16 -9.41 5.49
C ILE A 102 -2.81 -10.52 4.65
N SER A 103 -2.70 -10.48 3.32
CA SER A 103 -3.16 -11.59 2.46
C SER A 103 -2.31 -12.87 2.58
N VAL A 104 -1.02 -12.79 2.93
CA VAL A 104 -0.23 -13.97 3.33
C VAL A 104 -0.78 -14.56 4.63
N ASP A 105 -1.06 -13.73 5.64
CA ASP A 105 -1.61 -14.20 6.92
C ASP A 105 -3.04 -14.74 6.79
N GLN A 106 -3.86 -14.19 5.89
CA GLN A 106 -5.16 -14.75 5.52
C GLN A 106 -5.03 -16.15 4.88
N ASN A 107 -4.05 -16.36 3.98
CA ASN A 107 -3.80 -17.68 3.41
C ASN A 107 -3.24 -18.67 4.46
N ARG A 108 -2.42 -18.20 5.41
CA ARG A 108 -2.00 -18.99 6.58
C ARG A 108 -3.18 -19.34 7.49
N ALA A 109 -4.20 -18.47 7.57
CA ALA A 109 -5.41 -18.73 8.35
C ALA A 109 -6.28 -19.84 7.75
N GLU A 110 -6.22 -20.12 6.44
CA GLU A 110 -6.96 -21.24 5.82
C GLU A 110 -6.48 -22.65 6.26
N TYR A 111 -5.40 -22.74 7.05
CA TYR A 111 -4.92 -23.97 7.68
C TYR A 111 -5.57 -24.23 9.06
N TYR A 112 -6.40 -23.30 9.56
CA TYR A 112 -7.21 -23.50 10.77
C TYR A 112 -8.67 -23.83 10.42
N PRO A 113 -9.40 -24.53 11.31
CA PRO A 113 -10.86 -24.63 11.21
C PRO A 113 -11.49 -23.24 11.38
N ASN A 114 -12.55 -22.94 10.61
CA ASN A 114 -13.41 -21.81 10.96
C ASN A 114 -14.33 -22.16 12.14
N LEU A 115 -14.85 -21.14 12.83
CA LEU A 115 -15.93 -21.27 13.81
C LEU A 115 -16.96 -20.18 13.52
N ASN A 116 -18.19 -20.59 13.27
CA ASN A 116 -19.33 -19.72 13.00
C ASN A 116 -20.44 -20.01 14.00
N VAL A 117 -20.96 -18.97 14.67
CA VAL A 117 -22.10 -19.08 15.58
C VAL A 117 -23.27 -18.29 14.99
N SER A 118 -24.41 -18.95 14.86
CA SER A 118 -25.64 -18.37 14.30
C SER A 118 -26.78 -18.44 15.31
N ALA A 119 -27.58 -17.37 15.33
CA ALA A 119 -28.86 -17.33 16.01
C ALA A 119 -29.87 -16.67 15.05
N GLY A 120 -31.04 -17.30 14.86
CA GLY A 120 -32.05 -16.82 13.92
C GLY A 120 -33.45 -17.20 14.36
N GLY A 121 -34.36 -16.22 14.38
CA GLY A 121 -35.77 -16.42 14.66
C GLY A 121 -36.64 -16.26 13.41
N SER A 122 -37.66 -17.10 13.26
CA SER A 122 -38.74 -16.90 12.28
C SER A 122 -40.06 -16.64 13.00
N ARG A 123 -40.96 -15.92 12.32
CA ARG A 123 -42.37 -15.85 12.68
C ARG A 123 -43.21 -16.08 11.44
N ASP A 124 -43.76 -17.26 11.35
CA ASP A 124 -44.53 -17.75 10.23
C ASP A 124 -46.02 -17.60 10.57
N PHE A 125 -46.77 -16.87 9.76
CA PHE A 125 -48.17 -16.52 10.04
C PHE A 125 -49.05 -16.68 8.80
N GLY A 126 -50.27 -17.16 9.00
CA GLY A 126 -51.28 -17.31 7.95
C GLY A 126 -51.87 -18.72 7.92
N ARG A 127 -52.28 -19.15 6.73
CA ARG A 127 -52.88 -20.47 6.51
C ARG A 127 -51.80 -21.48 6.10
N ASN A 128 -51.58 -22.50 6.92
CA ASN A 128 -50.70 -23.62 6.59
C ASN A 128 -51.41 -24.97 6.85
N PHE A 129 -50.86 -26.05 6.30
CA PHE A 129 -51.45 -27.39 6.45
C PHE A 129 -50.94 -28.06 7.74
N SER A 130 -51.85 -28.40 8.65
CA SER A 130 -51.54 -29.07 9.91
C SER A 130 -51.67 -30.58 9.75
N GLN A 131 -50.54 -31.30 9.81
CA GLN A 131 -50.52 -32.76 9.71
C GLN A 131 -51.22 -33.46 10.90
N SER A 132 -51.33 -32.79 12.06
CA SER A 132 -52.04 -33.32 13.23
C SER A 132 -53.55 -33.12 13.20
N GLU A 133 -54.06 -32.20 12.37
CA GLU A 133 -55.49 -31.89 12.25
C GLU A 133 -56.06 -32.20 10.85
N GLY A 134 -55.22 -32.66 9.92
CA GLY A 134 -55.63 -33.10 8.57
C GLY A 134 -56.16 -31.98 7.66
N GLY A 135 -55.89 -30.70 7.98
CA GLY A 135 -56.52 -29.56 7.32
C GLY A 135 -55.68 -28.29 7.24
N ILE A 136 -56.17 -27.31 6.48
CA ILE A 136 -55.56 -25.98 6.35
C ILE A 136 -56.09 -25.09 7.48
N ILE A 137 -55.27 -24.88 8.52
CA ILE A 137 -55.61 -24.05 9.67
C ILE A 137 -54.91 -22.69 9.61
N SER A 138 -55.50 -21.68 10.25
CA SER A 138 -54.88 -20.37 10.41
C SER A 138 -54.12 -20.37 11.74
N GLN A 139 -52.79 -20.36 11.69
CA GLN A 139 -51.95 -20.36 12.88
C GLN A 139 -50.72 -19.49 12.72
N THR A 140 -50.12 -19.13 13.85
CA THR A 140 -48.84 -18.42 13.90
C THR A 140 -47.85 -19.27 14.68
N SER A 141 -46.73 -19.61 14.06
CA SER A 141 -45.59 -20.24 14.74
C SER A 141 -44.41 -19.29 14.81
N ASN A 142 -43.76 -19.27 15.97
CA ASN A 142 -42.46 -18.64 16.14
C ASN A 142 -41.43 -19.78 16.23
N SER A 143 -40.35 -19.70 15.46
CA SER A 143 -39.17 -20.56 15.65
C SER A 143 -37.98 -19.72 16.12
N ALA A 144 -37.07 -20.35 16.85
CA ALA A 144 -35.75 -19.77 17.11
C ALA A 144 -34.71 -20.89 17.05
N ASN A 145 -33.66 -20.70 16.25
CA ASN A 145 -32.62 -21.69 16.02
C ASN A 145 -31.28 -21.09 16.46
N PHE A 146 -30.51 -21.88 17.21
CA PHE A 146 -29.17 -21.53 17.68
C PHE A 146 -28.21 -22.60 17.20
N GLY A 147 -27.08 -22.21 16.60
CA GLY A 147 -26.11 -23.12 16.03
C GLY A 147 -24.69 -22.64 16.19
N ALA A 148 -23.77 -23.58 16.33
CA ALA A 148 -22.35 -23.41 16.11
C ALA A 148 -21.93 -24.42 15.04
N SER A 149 -21.21 -23.96 14.01
CA SER A 149 -20.63 -24.81 12.99
C SER A 149 -19.14 -24.52 12.83
N SER A 150 -18.37 -25.56 12.63
CA SER A 150 -16.95 -25.49 12.33
C SER A 150 -16.65 -26.36 11.14
N SER A 151 -15.88 -25.86 10.18
CA SER A 151 -15.49 -26.60 8.99
C SER A 151 -13.99 -26.43 8.73
N TYR A 152 -13.37 -27.54 8.39
CA TYR A 152 -11.95 -27.64 8.10
C TYR A 152 -11.76 -28.41 6.79
N THR A 153 -11.05 -27.80 5.85
CA THR A 153 -10.64 -28.51 4.64
C THR A 153 -9.39 -29.32 4.98
N ILE A 154 -9.48 -30.65 4.90
CA ILE A 154 -8.32 -31.52 5.13
C ILE A 154 -7.42 -31.48 3.88
N PHE A 155 -8.01 -31.62 2.70
CA PHE A 155 -7.29 -31.64 1.43
C PHE A 155 -8.11 -30.97 0.32
N ASP A 156 -7.48 -30.13 -0.49
CA ASP A 156 -8.08 -29.48 -1.66
C ASP A 156 -7.11 -29.40 -2.85
N GLY A 157 -6.36 -30.47 -3.12
CA GLY A 157 -5.49 -30.55 -4.31
C GLY A 157 -4.24 -29.68 -4.25
N PHE A 158 -3.73 -29.39 -3.05
CA PHE A 158 -2.64 -28.44 -2.78
C PHE A 158 -2.94 -26.98 -3.17
N ARG A 159 -4.23 -26.62 -3.26
CA ARG A 159 -4.66 -25.26 -3.63
C ARG A 159 -4.23 -24.22 -2.61
N ARG A 160 -4.38 -24.49 -1.30
CA ARG A 160 -3.95 -23.58 -0.21
C ARG A 160 -2.45 -23.35 -0.18
N ASP A 161 -1.65 -24.37 -0.49
CA ASP A 161 -0.20 -24.24 -0.59
C ASP A 161 0.15 -23.30 -1.75
N ALA A 162 -0.47 -23.50 -2.91
CA ALA A 162 -0.29 -22.64 -4.08
C ALA A 162 -0.82 -21.20 -3.89
N THR A 163 -1.94 -20.97 -3.20
CA THR A 163 -2.43 -19.59 -2.93
C THR A 163 -1.60 -18.89 -1.85
N LEU A 164 -1.05 -19.62 -0.88
CA LEU A 164 -0.09 -19.10 0.09
C LEU A 164 1.24 -18.69 -0.59
N ASP A 165 1.79 -19.54 -1.47
CA ASP A 165 2.98 -19.18 -2.26
C ASP A 165 2.70 -18.01 -3.22
N GLN A 166 1.50 -17.96 -3.82
CA GLN A 166 1.06 -16.81 -4.63
C GLN A 166 1.03 -15.52 -3.82
N ALA A 167 0.48 -15.54 -2.61
CA ALA A 167 0.42 -14.36 -1.74
C ALA A 167 1.82 -13.89 -1.30
N GLN A 168 2.73 -14.82 -1.03
CA GLN A 168 4.13 -14.50 -0.71
C GLN A 168 4.83 -13.83 -1.90
N ALA A 169 4.71 -14.40 -3.11
CA ALA A 169 5.29 -13.82 -4.32
C ALA A 169 4.68 -12.45 -4.69
N ARG A 170 3.39 -12.22 -4.44
CA ARG A 170 2.75 -10.88 -4.54
C ARG A 170 3.29 -9.89 -3.51
N THR A 171 3.57 -10.35 -2.29
CA THR A 171 4.20 -9.51 -1.25
C THR A 171 5.63 -9.13 -1.62
N GLU A 172 6.41 -10.06 -2.18
CA GLU A 172 7.74 -9.79 -2.73
C GLU A 172 7.68 -8.78 -3.89
N ALA A 173 6.71 -8.93 -4.80
CA ALA A 173 6.49 -7.99 -5.91
C ALA A 173 6.15 -6.58 -5.41
N ALA A 174 5.27 -6.46 -4.41
CA ALA A 174 4.95 -5.19 -3.76
C ALA A 174 6.17 -4.59 -3.04
N GLY A 175 6.98 -5.39 -2.34
CA GLY A 175 8.19 -4.93 -1.65
C GLY A 175 9.25 -4.37 -2.62
N ASN A 176 9.44 -5.03 -3.75
CA ASN A 176 10.29 -4.51 -4.83
C ASN A 176 9.70 -3.24 -5.48
N THR A 177 8.37 -3.16 -5.62
CA THR A 177 7.67 -1.95 -6.09
C THR A 177 7.84 -0.78 -5.11
N LEU A 178 7.86 -1.05 -3.80
CA LEU A 178 8.18 -0.08 -2.75
C LEU A 178 9.64 0.40 -2.85
N GLN A 179 10.61 -0.49 -3.10
CA GLN A 179 11.99 -0.08 -3.35
C GLN A 179 12.09 0.85 -4.57
N ARG A 180 11.36 0.56 -5.66
CA ARG A 180 11.32 1.47 -6.82
C ARG A 180 10.67 2.80 -6.48
N THR A 181 9.54 2.78 -5.77
CA THR A 181 8.86 4.00 -5.28
C THR A 181 9.81 4.87 -4.44
N ARG A 182 10.69 4.27 -3.62
CA ARG A 182 11.73 4.98 -2.86
C ARG A 182 12.67 5.73 -3.80
N GLN A 183 13.19 5.06 -4.84
CA GLN A 183 14.07 5.68 -5.84
C GLN A 183 13.38 6.79 -6.63
N ASP A 184 12.13 6.58 -7.04
CA ASP A 184 11.34 7.57 -7.78
C ASP A 184 11.09 8.84 -6.95
N VAL A 185 10.83 8.72 -5.64
CA VAL A 185 10.64 9.86 -4.74
C VAL A 185 11.95 10.62 -4.51
N VAL A 186 13.08 9.94 -4.28
CA VAL A 186 14.39 10.62 -4.11
C VAL A 186 14.79 11.34 -5.40
N TYR A 187 14.61 10.71 -6.57
CA TYR A 187 14.89 11.34 -7.86
C TYR A 187 13.97 12.55 -8.13
N GLN A 188 12.72 12.55 -7.65
CA GLN A 188 11.86 13.74 -7.68
C GLN A 188 12.38 14.85 -6.75
N VAL A 189 12.87 14.54 -5.55
CA VAL A 189 13.46 15.55 -4.63
C VAL A 189 14.69 16.18 -5.27
N LEU A 190 15.62 15.35 -5.78
CA LEU A 190 16.78 15.76 -6.58
C LEU A 190 16.38 16.73 -7.70
N GLN A 191 15.39 16.38 -8.53
CA GLN A 191 14.93 17.24 -9.62
C GLN A 191 14.43 18.61 -9.14
N ARG A 192 13.64 18.67 -8.06
CA ARG A 192 13.14 19.95 -7.52
C ARG A 192 14.25 20.75 -6.81
N TYR A 193 15.18 20.09 -6.14
CA TYR A 193 16.30 20.72 -5.44
C TYR A 193 17.30 21.34 -6.42
N ILE A 194 17.70 20.60 -7.48
CA ILE A 194 18.53 21.13 -8.58
C ILE A 194 17.81 22.28 -9.29
N GLY A 195 16.51 22.13 -9.58
CA GLY A 195 15.71 23.21 -10.19
C GLY A 195 15.65 24.48 -9.33
N LEU A 196 15.56 24.36 -8.01
CA LEU A 196 15.63 25.50 -7.07
C LEU A 196 17.02 26.15 -7.06
N ALA A 197 18.09 25.35 -7.05
CA ALA A 197 19.46 25.85 -7.12
C ALA A 197 19.75 26.60 -8.43
N GLN A 198 19.32 26.04 -9.57
CA GLN A 198 19.42 26.69 -10.88
C GLN A 198 18.67 28.03 -10.91
N ASN A 199 17.40 28.06 -10.49
CA ASN A 199 16.63 29.30 -10.50
C ASN A 199 17.22 30.37 -9.57
N ARG A 200 17.83 30.00 -8.44
CA ARG A 200 18.55 30.94 -7.57
C ARG A 200 19.84 31.47 -8.19
N ALA A 201 20.66 30.62 -8.79
CA ALA A 201 21.84 31.05 -9.52
C ALA A 201 21.49 32.03 -10.67
N LEU A 202 20.36 31.81 -11.35
CA LEU A 202 19.82 32.73 -12.35
C LEU A 202 19.32 34.05 -11.75
N VAL A 203 18.78 34.08 -10.52
CA VAL A 203 18.42 35.33 -9.83
C VAL A 203 19.64 36.21 -9.60
N GLU A 204 20.77 35.66 -9.14
CA GLU A 204 21.98 36.46 -8.94
C GLU A 204 22.62 36.90 -10.27
N VAL A 205 22.62 36.05 -11.31
CA VAL A 205 23.04 36.46 -12.67
C VAL A 205 22.18 37.63 -13.20
N ARG A 206 20.84 37.59 -13.04
CA ARG A 206 19.98 38.72 -13.44
C ARG A 206 20.09 39.93 -12.49
N ARG A 207 20.62 39.76 -11.27
CA ARG A 207 20.92 40.85 -10.33
C ARG A 207 22.18 41.60 -10.72
N GLU A 208 23.27 40.88 -10.99
CA GLU A 208 24.54 41.42 -11.51
C GLU A 208 24.28 42.25 -12.79
N GLN A 209 23.49 41.70 -13.72
CA GLN A 209 23.09 42.40 -14.95
C GLN A 209 22.28 43.68 -14.70
N LEU A 210 21.35 43.69 -13.73
CA LEU A 210 20.61 44.90 -13.35
C LEU A 210 21.53 45.95 -12.70
N GLN A 211 22.52 45.53 -11.92
CA GLN A 211 23.50 46.44 -11.33
C GLN A 211 24.37 47.10 -12.42
N LEU A 212 24.97 46.30 -13.31
CA LEU A 212 25.78 46.79 -14.43
C LEU A 212 25.01 47.82 -15.30
N ARG A 213 23.74 47.55 -15.62
CA ARG A 213 22.90 48.48 -16.41
C ARG A 213 22.57 49.78 -15.66
N ARG A 214 22.55 49.80 -14.32
CA ARG A 214 22.39 51.02 -13.52
C ARG A 214 23.67 51.85 -13.47
N GLU A 215 24.80 51.20 -13.23
CA GLU A 215 26.12 51.85 -13.25
C GLU A 215 26.39 52.48 -14.63
N GLN A 216 25.98 51.81 -15.72
CA GLN A 216 26.06 52.35 -17.07
C GLN A 216 25.15 53.57 -17.31
N LEU A 217 23.95 53.59 -16.72
CA LEU A 217 23.02 54.73 -16.76
C LEU A 217 23.58 55.92 -15.99
N GLU A 218 24.06 55.72 -14.77
CA GLU A 218 24.64 56.74 -13.90
C GLU A 218 25.87 57.41 -14.54
N GLN A 219 26.80 56.60 -15.09
CA GLN A 219 27.94 57.10 -15.86
C GLN A 219 27.49 57.94 -17.07
N THR A 220 26.48 57.48 -17.80
CA THR A 220 26.01 58.20 -19.00
C THR A 220 25.25 59.48 -18.65
N GLN A 221 24.57 59.54 -17.50
CA GLN A 221 23.95 60.76 -16.99
C GLN A 221 25.00 61.82 -16.66
N ALA A 222 26.06 61.46 -15.92
CA ALA A 222 27.17 62.36 -15.63
C ALA A 222 27.85 62.90 -16.92
N GLN A 223 27.99 62.06 -17.96
CA GLN A 223 28.51 62.48 -19.26
C GLN A 223 27.59 63.46 -20.01
N ILE A 224 26.28 63.46 -19.74
CA ILE A 224 25.32 64.41 -20.33
C ILE A 224 25.32 65.74 -19.56
N GLU A 225 25.54 65.72 -18.25
CA GLU A 225 25.69 66.94 -17.43
C GLU A 225 26.92 67.77 -17.84
N VAL A 226 27.99 67.13 -18.31
CA VAL A 226 29.16 67.82 -18.91
C VAL A 226 29.05 68.03 -20.43
N GLY A 227 27.92 67.69 -21.05
CA GLY A 227 27.64 67.93 -22.47
C GLY A 227 28.32 66.98 -23.48
N GLU A 228 28.92 65.88 -23.02
CA GLU A 228 29.62 64.91 -23.88
C GLU A 228 28.65 64.09 -24.77
N LYS A 229 27.43 63.84 -24.27
CA LYS A 229 26.46 62.92 -24.88
C LYS A 229 25.06 63.53 -25.03
N ALA A 230 24.26 62.97 -25.93
CA ALA A 230 22.91 63.44 -26.22
C ALA A 230 21.87 62.93 -25.21
N PRO A 231 20.89 63.75 -24.75
CA PRO A 231 19.83 63.34 -23.82
C PRO A 231 19.00 62.13 -24.27
N SER A 232 18.90 61.86 -25.58
CA SER A 232 18.20 60.71 -26.14
C SER A 232 18.76 59.36 -25.69
N ALA A 233 20.05 59.29 -25.32
CA ALA A 233 20.68 58.07 -24.81
C ALA A 233 20.10 57.63 -23.45
N VAL A 234 19.65 58.59 -22.62
CA VAL A 234 19.08 58.29 -21.29
C VAL A 234 17.81 57.45 -21.41
N TYR A 235 16.94 57.75 -22.38
CA TYR A 235 15.68 57.02 -22.54
C TYR A 235 15.90 55.57 -22.99
N GLN A 236 16.94 55.29 -23.78
CA GLN A 236 17.33 53.93 -24.14
C GLN A 236 17.87 53.16 -22.92
N LEU A 237 18.78 53.76 -22.16
CA LEU A 237 19.29 53.19 -20.91
C LEU A 237 18.20 52.95 -19.85
N GLN A 238 17.22 53.86 -19.74
CA GLN A 238 16.07 53.69 -18.85
C GLN A 238 15.18 52.51 -19.27
N ALA A 239 14.96 52.30 -20.57
CA ALA A 239 14.25 51.13 -21.08
C ALA A 239 15.01 49.82 -20.79
N ASP A 240 16.33 49.81 -20.95
CA ASP A 240 17.17 48.65 -20.64
C ASP A 240 17.20 48.33 -19.12
N VAL A 241 17.28 49.35 -18.26
CA VAL A 241 17.18 49.17 -16.79
C VAL A 241 15.78 48.67 -16.39
N ALA A 242 14.72 49.11 -17.06
CA ALA A 242 13.37 48.59 -16.86
C ALA A 242 13.25 47.11 -17.31
N SER A 243 13.80 46.75 -18.47
CA SER A 243 13.83 45.38 -18.98
C SER A 243 14.63 44.45 -18.06
N ALA A 244 15.83 44.86 -17.62
CA ALA A 244 16.64 44.11 -16.66
C ALA A 244 15.92 43.93 -15.31
N ARG A 245 15.18 44.96 -14.84
CA ARG A 245 14.36 44.86 -13.64
C ARG A 245 13.21 43.87 -13.80
N GLN A 246 12.56 43.83 -14.96
CA GLN A 246 11.53 42.82 -15.26
C GLN A 246 12.12 41.41 -15.24
N ARG A 247 13.23 41.15 -15.96
CA ARG A 247 13.92 39.85 -15.99
C ARG A 247 14.30 39.36 -14.58
N LEU A 248 14.72 40.26 -13.68
CA LEU A 248 15.00 39.93 -12.28
C LEU A 248 13.73 39.59 -11.47
N VAL A 249 12.60 40.26 -11.70
CA VAL A 249 11.32 39.93 -11.07
C VAL A 249 10.81 38.56 -11.54
N GLU A 250 10.95 38.26 -12.83
CA GLU A 250 10.61 36.95 -13.41
C GLU A 250 11.48 35.83 -12.85
N ALA A 251 12.81 36.01 -12.79
CA ALA A 251 13.72 35.05 -12.18
C ALA A 251 13.36 34.78 -10.71
N ARG A 252 13.04 35.83 -9.93
CA ARG A 252 12.61 35.71 -8.52
C ARG A 252 11.28 34.96 -8.38
N ARG A 253 10.32 35.21 -9.28
CA ARG A 253 9.06 34.46 -9.36
C ARG A 253 9.33 32.97 -9.63
N ASN A 254 10.21 32.64 -10.56
CA ASN A 254 10.52 31.25 -10.92
C ASN A 254 11.26 30.52 -9.77
N ALA A 255 12.19 31.19 -9.09
CA ALA A 255 12.83 30.67 -7.87
C ALA A 255 11.80 30.41 -6.75
N GLN A 256 10.84 31.33 -6.53
CA GLN A 256 9.78 31.12 -5.55
C GLN A 256 8.82 29.98 -5.93
N ILE A 257 8.50 29.81 -7.23
CA ILE A 257 7.69 28.67 -7.71
C ILE A 257 8.41 27.35 -7.43
N SER A 258 9.68 27.21 -7.83
CA SER A 258 10.46 25.99 -7.57
C SER A 258 10.62 25.67 -6.08
N LYS A 259 10.70 26.70 -5.21
CA LYS A 259 10.65 26.54 -3.75
C LYS A 259 9.32 25.95 -3.29
N THR A 260 8.19 26.50 -3.76
CA THR A 260 6.85 25.99 -3.42
C THR A 260 6.62 24.56 -3.93
N GLU A 261 7.19 24.19 -5.10
CA GLU A 261 7.13 22.82 -5.59
C GLU A 261 7.88 21.83 -4.71
N LEU A 262 9.05 22.22 -4.18
CA LEU A 262 9.81 21.41 -3.22
C LEU A 262 9.04 21.26 -1.90
N VAL A 263 8.55 22.36 -1.32
CA VAL A 263 7.72 22.37 -0.10
C VAL A 263 6.51 21.41 -0.24
N ARG A 264 5.83 21.43 -1.39
CA ARG A 264 4.73 20.50 -1.71
C ARG A 264 5.18 19.03 -1.76
N LEU A 265 6.35 18.73 -2.33
CA LEU A 265 6.88 17.36 -2.45
C LEU A 265 7.32 16.79 -1.08
N LEU A 266 7.84 17.64 -0.21
CA LEU A 266 8.24 17.32 1.17
C LEU A 266 7.05 17.20 2.14
N VAL A 267 5.83 17.53 1.69
CA VAL A 267 4.61 17.57 2.52
C VAL A 267 4.80 18.53 3.73
N LEU A 268 5.41 19.68 3.46
CA LEU A 268 5.54 20.79 4.40
C LEU A 268 4.42 21.82 4.20
N ASP A 269 4.16 22.67 5.19
CA ASP A 269 3.11 23.69 5.13
C ASP A 269 3.42 24.75 4.06
N PRO A 270 2.54 24.98 3.05
CA PRO A 270 2.76 26.00 2.03
C PRO A 270 2.86 27.45 2.54
N PHE A 271 2.37 27.74 3.75
CA PHE A 271 2.36 29.10 4.31
C PHE A 271 3.57 29.40 5.22
N SER A 272 4.27 28.36 5.68
CA SER A 272 5.44 28.46 6.57
C SER A 272 6.72 28.91 5.85
N ARG A 273 7.66 29.46 6.64
CA ARG A 273 8.92 30.02 6.12
C ARG A 273 10.08 29.03 6.30
N TYR A 274 10.42 28.32 5.23
CA TYR A 274 11.60 27.44 5.19
C TYR A 274 12.77 28.08 4.43
N THR A 275 14.00 27.77 4.82
CA THR A 275 15.23 28.06 4.06
C THR A 275 15.81 26.74 3.52
N PHE A 276 16.57 26.81 2.42
CA PHE A 276 17.17 25.62 1.76
C PHE A 276 18.62 25.95 1.36
N GLU A 277 19.57 25.04 1.55
CA GLU A 277 21.02 25.29 1.32
C GLU A 277 21.49 25.00 -0.11
N THR A 278 21.15 25.87 -1.06
CA THR A 278 21.51 25.64 -2.48
C THR A 278 22.90 26.08 -2.90
N GLU A 279 23.57 26.98 -2.14
CA GLU A 279 24.79 27.64 -2.63
C GLU A 279 25.98 26.67 -2.76
N GLY A 280 26.05 25.70 -1.85
CA GLY A 280 27.08 24.64 -1.85
C GLY A 280 27.00 23.64 -3.02
N LEU A 281 25.96 23.68 -3.86
CA LEU A 281 25.91 22.91 -5.11
C LEU A 281 26.72 23.59 -6.22
N ARG A 282 26.68 24.93 -6.31
CA ARG A 282 27.34 25.69 -7.38
C ARG A 282 28.87 25.55 -7.29
N SER A 283 29.42 25.66 -6.08
CA SER A 283 30.87 25.51 -5.84
C SER A 283 31.37 24.10 -6.18
N ARG A 284 30.61 23.05 -5.82
CA ARG A 284 30.92 21.65 -6.17
C ARG A 284 30.98 21.40 -7.69
N LEU A 285 30.22 22.16 -8.49
CA LEU A 285 30.17 22.00 -9.96
C LEU A 285 31.34 22.67 -10.69
N ASP A 286 31.88 23.77 -10.19
CA ASP A 286 33.03 24.44 -10.79
C ASP A 286 34.36 23.68 -10.52
N THR A 287 34.41 22.76 -9.55
CA THR A 287 35.61 21.97 -9.18
C THR A 287 36.09 20.90 -10.19
N GLY A 288 35.53 20.84 -11.41
CA GLY A 288 36.16 20.11 -12.53
C GLY A 288 36.29 18.58 -12.36
N GLN A 289 35.35 17.93 -11.69
CA GLN A 289 35.33 16.46 -11.51
C GLN A 289 35.48 15.72 -12.86
N ALA A 290 36.40 14.75 -12.91
CA ALA A 290 36.73 14.02 -14.13
C ALA A 290 35.50 13.28 -14.72
N PRO A 291 35.25 13.33 -16.05
CA PRO A 291 34.10 12.68 -16.66
C PRO A 291 34.10 11.16 -16.43
N ARG A 292 33.05 10.64 -15.77
CA ARG A 292 32.86 9.18 -15.59
C ARG A 292 32.68 8.50 -16.97
N PRO A 293 33.50 7.51 -17.35
CA PRO A 293 33.45 6.89 -18.68
C PRO A 293 32.32 5.86 -18.80
N TYR A 294 31.09 6.34 -18.96
CA TYR A 294 29.90 5.50 -19.06
C TYR A 294 29.82 4.72 -20.39
N ARG A 295 29.73 3.38 -20.29
CA ARG A 295 29.53 2.44 -21.40
C ARG A 295 28.12 1.85 -21.39
N LEU A 296 27.47 1.79 -22.56
CA LEU A 296 26.09 1.31 -22.70
C LEU A 296 25.92 -0.12 -22.17
N ASP A 297 26.80 -1.03 -22.56
CA ASP A 297 26.71 -2.47 -22.23
C ASP A 297 26.77 -2.70 -20.71
N ALA A 298 27.64 -1.96 -20.02
CA ALA A 298 27.80 -2.02 -18.57
C ALA A 298 26.56 -1.46 -17.85
N LEU A 299 26.06 -0.30 -18.27
CA LEU A 299 24.82 0.29 -17.72
C LEU A 299 23.61 -0.65 -17.91
N LEU A 300 23.50 -1.31 -19.07
CA LEU A 300 22.44 -2.29 -19.32
C LEU A 300 22.56 -3.53 -18.43
N ALA A 301 23.78 -4.05 -18.23
CA ALA A 301 24.01 -5.18 -17.34
C ALA A 301 23.60 -4.86 -15.89
N THR A 302 24.04 -3.71 -15.37
CA THR A 302 23.63 -3.21 -14.05
C THR A 302 22.11 -3.00 -13.97
N ALA A 303 21.50 -2.35 -14.95
CA ALA A 303 20.06 -2.08 -14.95
C ALA A 303 19.19 -3.36 -14.97
N TYR A 304 19.68 -4.46 -15.55
CA TYR A 304 18.99 -5.76 -15.53
C TYR A 304 19.22 -6.59 -14.25
N GLN A 305 20.15 -6.18 -13.39
CA GLN A 305 20.42 -6.80 -12.09
C GLN A 305 19.77 -6.01 -10.95
N GLU A 306 20.07 -4.70 -10.88
CA GLU A 306 19.74 -3.87 -9.72
C GLU A 306 18.31 -3.34 -9.70
N ARG A 307 17.72 -2.99 -10.86
CA ARG A 307 16.40 -2.33 -10.88
C ARG A 307 15.32 -3.17 -10.19
N ALA A 308 14.66 -2.55 -9.22
CA ALA A 308 13.64 -3.21 -8.42
C ALA A 308 12.33 -3.46 -9.18
N ASP A 309 11.97 -2.68 -10.20
CA ASP A 309 10.79 -2.94 -11.04
C ASP A 309 10.90 -4.28 -11.82
N LEU A 310 12.09 -4.58 -12.36
CA LEU A 310 12.36 -5.85 -13.03
C LEU A 310 12.41 -7.03 -12.04
N ARG A 311 12.76 -6.79 -10.77
CA ARG A 311 12.62 -7.80 -9.70
C ARG A 311 11.16 -8.00 -9.31
N ALA A 312 10.37 -6.93 -9.19
CA ALA A 312 8.93 -6.99 -8.93
C ALA A 312 8.19 -7.81 -10.00
N GLN A 313 8.51 -7.59 -11.28
CA GLN A 313 7.88 -8.35 -12.38
C GLN A 313 8.28 -9.84 -12.38
N ARG A 314 9.49 -10.20 -11.92
CA ARG A 314 9.88 -11.62 -11.73
C ARG A 314 9.07 -12.27 -10.62
N ALA A 315 8.88 -11.57 -9.49
CA ALA A 315 8.04 -12.04 -8.39
C ALA A 315 6.56 -12.15 -8.81
N SER A 316 6.04 -11.22 -9.63
CA SER A 316 4.69 -11.35 -10.22
C SER A 316 4.55 -12.60 -11.09
N ILE A 317 5.52 -12.88 -11.97
CA ILE A 317 5.52 -14.10 -12.79
C ILE A 317 5.51 -15.36 -11.90
N ASN A 318 6.27 -15.38 -10.81
CA ASN A 318 6.22 -16.49 -9.84
C ASN A 318 4.81 -16.63 -9.24
N ALA A 319 4.17 -15.52 -8.83
CA ALA A 319 2.81 -15.52 -8.32
C ALA A 319 1.79 -16.10 -9.33
N ASP A 320 1.95 -15.80 -10.62
CA ASP A 320 1.07 -16.30 -11.68
C ASP A 320 1.37 -17.78 -12.01
N GLU A 321 2.62 -18.25 -11.87
CA GLU A 321 2.97 -19.67 -11.92
C GLU A 321 2.31 -20.46 -10.77
N GLN A 322 2.21 -19.87 -9.57
CA GLN A 322 1.43 -20.45 -8.48
C GLN A 322 -0.09 -20.39 -8.75
N GLY A 323 -0.59 -19.37 -9.46
CA GLY A 323 -1.98 -19.29 -9.93
C GLY A 323 -2.36 -20.47 -10.82
N VAL A 324 -1.50 -20.80 -11.79
CA VAL A 324 -1.64 -21.99 -12.64
C VAL A 324 -1.66 -23.29 -11.80
N ARG A 325 -0.89 -23.38 -10.70
CA ARG A 325 -0.96 -24.54 -9.77
C ARG A 325 -2.28 -24.56 -8.98
N ALA A 326 -2.74 -23.43 -8.47
CA ALA A 326 -4.02 -23.32 -7.76
C ALA A 326 -5.22 -23.69 -8.65
N ALA A 327 -5.20 -23.33 -9.93
CA ALA A 327 -6.22 -23.76 -10.90
C ALA A 327 -6.13 -25.28 -11.20
N ARG A 328 -4.93 -25.85 -11.28
CA ARG A 328 -4.72 -27.31 -11.43
C ARG A 328 -5.25 -28.12 -10.26
N ALA A 329 -5.36 -27.54 -9.06
CA ALA A 329 -5.90 -28.21 -7.89
C ALA A 329 -7.33 -28.76 -8.08
N GLY A 330 -8.14 -28.17 -8.98
CA GLY A 330 -9.49 -28.64 -9.31
C GLY A 330 -9.56 -30.04 -9.93
N TRP A 331 -8.45 -30.61 -10.41
CA TRP A 331 -8.37 -32.00 -10.88
C TRP A 331 -8.31 -33.02 -9.73
N TRP A 332 -8.15 -32.58 -8.49
CA TRP A 332 -8.13 -33.43 -7.30
C TRP A 332 -9.47 -33.40 -6.55
N PRO A 333 -9.82 -34.48 -5.83
CA PRO A 333 -10.96 -34.46 -4.93
C PRO A 333 -10.68 -33.56 -3.71
N ARG A 334 -11.73 -32.90 -3.19
CA ARG A 334 -11.68 -32.12 -1.95
C ARG A 334 -12.23 -32.93 -0.78
N LEU A 335 -11.46 -33.05 0.29
CA LEU A 335 -11.86 -33.68 1.55
C LEU A 335 -12.09 -32.60 2.62
N THR A 336 -13.31 -32.53 3.15
CA THR A 336 -13.71 -31.53 4.16
C THR A 336 -14.32 -32.22 5.37
N LEU A 337 -13.86 -31.85 6.57
CA LEU A 337 -14.44 -32.21 7.85
C LEU A 337 -15.35 -31.06 8.31
N SER A 338 -16.59 -31.38 8.67
CA SER A 338 -17.54 -30.41 9.21
C SER A 338 -18.11 -30.92 10.53
N ALA A 339 -18.11 -30.07 11.54
CA ALA A 339 -18.80 -30.27 12.80
C ALA A 339 -19.94 -29.25 12.92
N SER A 340 -21.10 -29.70 13.39
CA SER A 340 -22.20 -28.82 13.77
C SER A 340 -22.75 -29.21 15.13
N TYR A 341 -23.21 -28.20 15.87
CA TYR A 341 -23.95 -28.34 17.11
C TYR A 341 -25.02 -27.26 17.15
N GLY A 342 -26.24 -27.59 17.56
CA GLY A 342 -27.31 -26.61 17.59
C GLY A 342 -28.53 -27.09 18.34
N SER A 343 -29.50 -26.19 18.50
CA SER A 343 -30.79 -26.48 19.09
C SER A 343 -31.86 -25.55 18.52
N SER A 344 -33.13 -25.94 18.67
CA SER A 344 -34.27 -25.19 18.18
C SER A 344 -35.34 -25.01 19.26
N TYR A 345 -36.11 -23.93 19.14
CA TYR A 345 -37.37 -23.68 19.82
C TYR A 345 -38.47 -23.57 18.77
N TYR A 346 -39.67 -24.07 19.07
CA TYR A 346 -40.84 -23.93 18.22
C TYR A 346 -42.09 -23.71 19.08
N SER A 347 -42.83 -22.63 18.86
CA SER A 347 -43.94 -22.22 19.74
C SER A 347 -45.14 -23.17 19.74
N LEU A 348 -45.26 -24.02 18.71
CA LEU A 348 -46.27 -25.07 18.59
C LEU A 348 -45.71 -26.46 18.96
N SER A 349 -44.54 -26.52 19.61
CA SER A 349 -44.00 -27.77 20.15
C SER A 349 -44.80 -28.21 21.37
N GLU A 350 -45.43 -29.37 21.28
CA GLU A 350 -46.13 -30.01 22.38
C GLU A 350 -45.51 -31.38 22.67
N ARG A 351 -45.46 -31.76 23.95
CA ARG A 351 -45.04 -33.09 24.40
C ARG A 351 -46.16 -33.74 25.22
N PRO A 352 -46.41 -35.04 25.06
CA PRO A 352 -47.31 -35.77 25.95
C PRO A 352 -46.71 -35.80 27.36
N VAL A 353 -47.56 -35.69 28.38
CA VAL A 353 -47.19 -35.85 29.78
C VAL A 353 -47.29 -37.33 30.12
N GLU A 354 -46.16 -37.96 30.43
CA GLU A 354 -46.10 -39.38 30.79
C GLU A 354 -47.04 -39.70 31.98
N GLY A 355 -47.70 -40.86 31.92
CA GLY A 355 -48.67 -41.30 32.94
C GLY A 355 -50.07 -40.67 32.87
N THR A 356 -50.33 -39.69 31.99
CA THR A 356 -51.66 -39.06 31.85
C THR A 356 -52.57 -39.69 30.79
N GLY A 357 -52.02 -40.57 29.94
CA GLY A 357 -52.76 -41.30 28.91
C GLY A 357 -53.14 -42.70 29.39
N VAL A 358 -54.33 -43.15 28.99
CA VAL A 358 -54.81 -44.52 29.22
C VAL A 358 -54.85 -45.21 27.85
N PRO A 359 -54.15 -46.34 27.65
CA PRO A 359 -54.23 -47.07 26.38
C PRO A 359 -55.66 -47.57 26.14
N PRO A 360 -56.12 -47.67 24.88
CA PRO A 360 -57.41 -48.30 24.61
C PRO A 360 -57.38 -49.77 24.97
N GLU A 361 -58.48 -50.24 25.53
CA GLU A 361 -58.76 -51.66 25.77
C GLU A 361 -58.71 -52.42 24.43
N THR A 362 -57.93 -53.50 24.37
CA THR A 362 -57.80 -54.35 23.18
C THR A 362 -58.64 -55.61 23.33
N VAL A 363 -59.50 -55.88 22.35
CA VAL A 363 -60.22 -57.15 22.24
C VAL A 363 -59.49 -58.03 21.22
N GLN A 364 -59.05 -59.20 21.66
CA GLN A 364 -58.49 -60.22 20.78
C GLN A 364 -59.63 -60.98 20.09
N ILE A 365 -59.70 -60.88 18.76
CA ILE A 365 -60.61 -61.69 17.94
C ILE A 365 -59.80 -62.78 17.24
N THR A 366 -59.99 -64.02 17.68
CA THR A 366 -59.45 -65.21 17.01
C THR A 366 -60.36 -65.58 15.83
N PRO A 367 -59.88 -65.66 14.58
CA PRO A 367 -60.69 -66.11 13.46
C PRO A 367 -61.03 -67.61 13.59
N ASP A 368 -62.29 -67.99 13.33
CA ASP A 368 -62.80 -69.38 13.47
C ASP A 368 -62.05 -70.45 12.62
N GLY A 369 -61.19 -70.02 11.69
CA GLY A 369 -60.29 -70.87 10.92
C GLY A 369 -58.96 -71.21 11.59
N GLY A 370 -58.71 -70.77 12.83
CA GLY A 370 -57.47 -71.07 13.57
C GLY A 370 -56.27 -70.18 13.23
N GLY A 371 -56.51 -68.92 12.85
CA GLY A 371 -55.45 -67.91 12.73
C GLY A 371 -55.02 -67.35 14.10
N GLU A 372 -53.89 -66.64 14.17
CA GLU A 372 -53.51 -65.94 15.40
C GLU A 372 -54.53 -64.84 15.77
N PRO A 373 -54.73 -64.54 17.07
CA PRO A 373 -55.70 -63.54 17.50
C PRO A 373 -55.35 -62.13 17.02
N ILE A 374 -56.32 -61.44 16.43
CA ILE A 374 -56.15 -60.06 16.00
C ILE A 374 -56.57 -59.13 17.14
N GLU A 375 -55.62 -58.36 17.67
CA GLU A 375 -55.92 -57.30 18.65
C GLU A 375 -56.56 -56.09 17.97
N ILE A 376 -57.84 -55.85 18.29
CA ILE A 376 -58.56 -54.65 17.86
C ILE A 376 -58.76 -53.74 19.07
N ALA A 377 -58.18 -52.54 19.01
CA ALA A 377 -58.40 -51.50 20.01
C ALA A 377 -59.85 -51.02 19.97
N VAL A 378 -60.57 -51.11 21.08
CA VAL A 378 -61.98 -50.69 21.19
C VAL A 378 -62.06 -49.16 21.06
N PRO A 379 -62.83 -48.62 20.09
CA PRO A 379 -62.95 -47.17 19.94
C PRO A 379 -63.54 -46.51 21.19
N GLY A 380 -62.82 -45.53 21.74
CA GLY A 380 -63.29 -44.67 22.84
C GLY A 380 -62.94 -45.13 24.26
N THR A 381 -62.32 -46.30 24.46
CA THR A 381 -61.88 -46.77 25.80
C THR A 381 -60.56 -46.13 26.25
N GLY A 382 -59.71 -45.70 25.30
CA GLY A 382 -58.43 -45.05 25.57
C GLY A 382 -58.53 -43.53 25.69
N ARG A 383 -57.76 -42.95 26.61
CA ARG A 383 -57.60 -41.49 26.77
C ARG A 383 -56.21 -41.07 26.25
N PRO A 384 -56.10 -40.14 25.28
CA PRO A 384 -54.80 -39.63 24.86
C PRO A 384 -54.12 -38.87 26.02
N PRO A 385 -52.77 -38.95 26.15
CA PRO A 385 -52.05 -38.22 27.18
C PRO A 385 -52.22 -36.71 27.01
N GLU A 386 -52.28 -36.01 28.14
CA GLU A 386 -52.30 -34.55 28.20
C GLU A 386 -51.06 -33.97 27.51
N ARG A 387 -51.23 -32.86 26.80
CA ARG A 387 -50.14 -32.22 26.05
C ARG A 387 -49.71 -30.93 26.73
N ARG A 388 -48.44 -30.90 27.16
CA ARG A 388 -47.81 -29.69 27.70
C ARG A 388 -46.91 -29.04 26.65
N ARG A 389 -46.91 -27.71 26.61
CA ARG A 389 -45.90 -26.91 25.88
C ARG A 389 -44.68 -26.72 26.79
N PRO A 390 -43.52 -27.37 26.51
CA PRO A 390 -42.29 -27.13 27.26
C PRO A 390 -41.79 -25.68 27.08
N GLY A 391 -41.16 -25.14 28.11
CA GLY A 391 -40.63 -23.78 28.13
C GLY A 391 -39.50 -23.57 27.11
N PHE A 392 -39.13 -22.31 26.89
CA PHE A 392 -38.11 -21.94 25.90
C PHE A 392 -36.76 -22.67 26.13
N PHE A 393 -36.25 -22.61 27.36
CA PHE A 393 -34.99 -23.29 27.71
C PHE A 393 -35.14 -24.82 27.80
N ASP A 394 -36.30 -25.34 28.24
CA ASP A 394 -36.58 -26.79 28.22
C ASP A 394 -36.53 -27.36 26.80
N GLN A 395 -37.07 -26.61 25.82
CA GLN A 395 -36.95 -26.97 24.41
C GLN A 395 -35.51 -26.91 23.94
N LEU A 396 -34.75 -25.88 24.30
CA LEU A 396 -33.35 -25.76 23.86
C LEU A 396 -32.43 -26.84 24.44
N ASP A 397 -32.57 -27.23 25.71
CA ASP A 397 -31.78 -28.33 26.28
C ASP A 397 -32.19 -29.69 25.69
N ALA A 398 -33.50 -29.92 25.53
CA ALA A 398 -34.05 -31.21 25.08
C ALA A 398 -34.26 -31.31 23.55
N ARG A 399 -33.70 -30.37 22.77
CA ARG A 399 -33.58 -30.42 21.30
C ARG A 399 -32.15 -30.17 20.82
N ARG A 400 -31.16 -30.12 21.72
CA ARG A 400 -29.76 -30.04 21.33
C ARG A 400 -29.37 -31.26 20.51
N GLY A 401 -28.63 -31.03 19.42
CA GLY A 401 -28.08 -32.07 18.57
C GLY A 401 -26.75 -31.62 18.00
N GLY A 402 -25.84 -32.56 17.79
CA GLY A 402 -24.58 -32.30 17.11
C GLY A 402 -24.22 -33.45 16.19
N GLY A 403 -23.45 -33.14 15.15
CA GLY A 403 -22.99 -34.10 14.16
C GLY A 403 -21.59 -33.74 13.67
N ILE A 404 -20.83 -34.77 13.30
CA ILE A 404 -19.57 -34.63 12.57
C ILE A 404 -19.76 -35.36 11.25
N SER A 405 -19.44 -34.70 10.14
CA SER A 405 -19.48 -35.27 8.80
C SER A 405 -18.15 -35.10 8.09
N LEU A 406 -17.75 -36.15 7.39
CA LEU A 406 -16.60 -36.14 6.48
C LEU A 406 -17.14 -36.19 5.06
N SER A 407 -16.83 -35.18 4.26
CA SER A 407 -17.32 -35.02 2.89
C SER A 407 -16.17 -35.08 1.90
N LEU A 408 -16.22 -36.05 0.98
CA LEU A 408 -15.33 -36.16 -0.18
C LEU A 408 -16.11 -35.70 -1.40
N SER A 409 -15.68 -34.60 -2.03
CA SER A 409 -16.29 -34.05 -3.24
C SER A 409 -15.33 -34.16 -4.41
N TYR A 410 -15.77 -34.79 -5.50
CA TYR A 410 -15.01 -34.88 -6.75
C TYR A 410 -15.92 -34.55 -7.94
N PRO A 411 -15.78 -33.37 -8.57
CA PRO A 411 -16.57 -33.03 -9.74
C PRO A 411 -16.10 -33.87 -10.94
N LEU A 412 -16.90 -34.87 -11.32
CA LEU A 412 -16.62 -35.69 -12.50
C LEU A 412 -16.69 -34.85 -13.78
N PHE A 413 -17.80 -34.14 -13.98
CA PHE A 413 -18.00 -33.23 -15.11
C PHE A 413 -18.57 -31.89 -14.67
N ASP A 414 -17.87 -30.83 -15.06
CA ASP A 414 -18.04 -29.44 -14.62
C ASP A 414 -18.18 -28.48 -15.82
N ARG A 415 -18.68 -28.99 -16.96
CA ARG A 415 -18.78 -28.24 -18.24
C ARG A 415 -17.43 -27.68 -18.72
N PHE A 416 -16.34 -28.40 -18.44
CA PHE A 416 -14.95 -28.05 -18.74
C PHE A 416 -14.40 -26.82 -17.99
N GLN A 417 -15.07 -26.32 -16.95
CA GLN A 417 -14.64 -25.12 -16.22
C GLN A 417 -13.20 -25.20 -15.69
N ARG A 418 -12.76 -26.36 -15.18
CA ARG A 418 -11.37 -26.62 -14.76
C ARG A 418 -10.36 -26.40 -15.88
N SER A 419 -10.66 -26.82 -17.10
CA SER A 419 -9.79 -26.61 -18.26
C SER A 419 -9.69 -25.12 -18.60
N TYR A 420 -10.83 -24.43 -18.70
CA TYR A 420 -10.86 -22.99 -18.99
C TYR A 420 -10.19 -22.15 -17.91
N ASN A 421 -10.34 -22.48 -16.62
CA ASN A 421 -9.63 -21.81 -15.53
C ASN A 421 -8.10 -21.96 -15.68
N ILE A 422 -7.61 -23.16 -16.02
CA ILE A 422 -6.18 -23.44 -16.20
C ILE A 422 -5.62 -22.76 -17.46
N GLU A 423 -6.43 -22.63 -18.50
CA GLU A 423 -6.09 -21.88 -19.72
C GLU A 423 -6.02 -20.37 -19.44
N GLN A 424 -6.99 -19.83 -18.70
CA GLN A 424 -7.03 -18.43 -18.26
C GLN A 424 -5.82 -18.03 -17.38
N GLU A 425 -5.43 -18.87 -16.42
CA GLU A 425 -4.21 -18.64 -15.63
C GLU A 425 -2.94 -18.75 -16.49
N GLN A 426 -2.90 -19.65 -17.47
CA GLN A 426 -1.77 -19.74 -18.41
C GLN A 426 -1.67 -18.51 -19.34
N VAL A 427 -2.79 -17.92 -19.75
CA VAL A 427 -2.81 -16.66 -20.50
C VAL A 427 -2.34 -15.49 -19.63
N GLN A 428 -2.75 -15.43 -18.36
CA GLN A 428 -2.23 -14.44 -17.40
C GLN A 428 -0.71 -14.55 -17.23
N LEU A 429 -0.19 -15.76 -17.01
CA LEU A 429 1.24 -16.04 -16.93
C LEU A 429 2.00 -15.64 -18.22
N GLN A 430 1.44 -15.90 -19.40
CA GLN A 430 2.04 -15.45 -20.66
C GLN A 430 2.07 -13.92 -20.75
N ASN A 431 0.98 -13.24 -20.37
CA ASN A 431 0.93 -11.77 -20.33
C ASN A 431 1.97 -11.19 -19.36
N ALA A 432 2.12 -11.74 -18.16
CA ALA A 432 3.13 -11.31 -17.20
C ALA A 432 4.57 -11.52 -17.71
N ARG A 433 4.81 -12.60 -18.46
CA ARG A 433 6.09 -12.85 -19.16
C ARG A 433 6.34 -11.84 -20.30
N PHE A 434 5.33 -11.49 -21.09
CA PHE A 434 5.46 -10.44 -22.12
C PHE A 434 5.69 -9.05 -21.51
N GLN A 435 4.98 -8.70 -20.44
CA GLN A 435 5.20 -7.46 -19.67
C GLN A 435 6.66 -7.34 -19.19
N LYS A 436 7.28 -8.43 -18.73
CA LYS A 436 8.70 -8.46 -18.32
C LYS A 436 9.67 -8.18 -19.47
N GLU A 437 9.44 -8.74 -20.66
CA GLU A 437 10.34 -8.46 -21.80
C GLU A 437 10.09 -7.05 -22.38
N LEU A 438 8.84 -6.55 -22.37
CA LEU A 438 8.53 -5.15 -22.68
C LEU A 438 9.21 -4.19 -21.70
N LEU A 439 9.17 -4.47 -20.39
CA LEU A 439 9.88 -3.71 -19.37
C LEU A 439 11.40 -3.68 -19.65
N ARG A 440 12.00 -4.80 -20.06
CA ARG A 440 13.43 -4.84 -20.43
C ARG A 440 13.74 -4.02 -21.68
N GLN A 441 12.85 -4.00 -22.68
CA GLN A 441 12.98 -3.13 -23.85
C GLN A 441 12.90 -1.65 -23.44
N ASN A 442 11.95 -1.29 -22.56
CA ASN A 442 11.81 0.06 -22.03
C ASN A 442 13.08 0.49 -21.25
N ILE A 443 13.57 -0.36 -20.34
CA ILE A 443 14.85 -0.16 -19.63
C ILE A 443 16.00 0.07 -20.61
N ALA A 444 16.09 -0.71 -21.69
CA ALA A 444 17.16 -0.55 -22.69
C ALA A 444 17.07 0.77 -23.46
N VAL A 445 15.85 1.25 -23.74
CA VAL A 445 15.61 2.56 -24.35
C VAL A 445 15.93 3.69 -23.36
N GLU A 446 15.47 3.59 -22.11
CA GLU A 446 15.75 4.55 -21.02
C GLU A 446 17.26 4.72 -20.78
N VAL A 447 18.01 3.62 -20.62
CA VAL A 447 19.46 3.64 -20.41
C VAL A 447 20.18 4.26 -21.62
N ARG A 448 19.77 3.91 -22.84
CA ARG A 448 20.33 4.50 -24.07
C ARG A 448 20.05 6.00 -24.15
N GLN A 449 18.83 6.43 -23.82
CA GLN A 449 18.46 7.84 -23.78
C GLN A 449 19.24 8.59 -22.71
N ALA A 450 19.37 8.06 -21.49
CA ALA A 450 20.15 8.69 -20.41
C ALA A 450 21.62 8.90 -20.81
N LEU A 451 22.24 7.89 -21.44
CA LEU A 451 23.62 8.00 -21.94
C LEU A 451 23.79 9.05 -23.04
N VAL A 452 22.79 9.22 -23.93
CA VAL A 452 22.79 10.27 -24.95
C VAL A 452 22.55 11.65 -24.33
N SER A 453 21.56 11.78 -23.42
CA SER A 453 21.29 13.03 -22.70
C SER A 453 22.51 13.52 -21.91
N TYR A 454 23.21 12.64 -21.19
CA TYR A 454 24.44 12.97 -20.46
C TYR A 454 25.56 13.45 -21.39
N ARG A 455 25.79 12.79 -22.53
CA ARG A 455 26.78 13.21 -23.53
C ARG A 455 26.44 14.59 -24.11
N ASN A 456 25.17 14.81 -24.45
CA ASN A 456 24.70 16.08 -24.98
C ASN A 456 24.84 17.21 -23.94
N ALA A 457 24.46 16.98 -22.67
CA ALA A 457 24.61 17.96 -21.59
C ALA A 457 26.08 18.32 -21.34
N ARG A 458 27.00 17.35 -21.44
CA ARG A 458 28.45 17.60 -21.31
C ARG A 458 28.96 18.54 -22.40
N THR A 459 28.60 18.28 -23.65
CA THR A 459 29.01 19.13 -24.80
C THR A 459 28.25 20.46 -24.84
N GLN A 460 27.03 20.55 -24.30
CA GLN A 460 26.35 21.82 -24.09
C GLN A 460 27.08 22.70 -23.07
N LEU A 461 27.62 22.13 -21.98
CA LEU A 461 28.45 22.87 -21.03
C LEU A 461 29.79 23.31 -21.63
N GLU A 462 30.42 22.43 -22.42
CA GLU A 462 31.64 22.70 -23.20
C GLU A 462 31.45 23.94 -24.10
N VAL A 463 30.43 23.91 -24.98
CA VAL A 463 30.07 25.04 -25.87
C VAL A 463 29.60 26.28 -25.10
N ALA A 464 28.88 26.14 -23.99
CA ALA A 464 28.44 27.29 -23.19
C ALA A 464 29.60 28.00 -22.47
N ASN A 465 30.67 27.28 -22.12
CA ASN A 465 31.89 27.88 -21.59
C ASN A 465 32.65 28.67 -22.68
N GLU A 466 32.79 28.11 -23.88
CA GLU A 466 33.37 28.80 -25.04
C GLU A 466 32.55 30.06 -25.40
N GLN A 467 31.23 29.94 -25.48
CA GLN A 467 30.32 31.06 -25.74
C GLN A 467 30.45 32.16 -24.69
N LEU A 468 30.57 31.80 -23.40
CA LEU A 468 30.78 32.77 -22.33
C LEU A 468 32.15 33.47 -22.42
N GLN A 469 33.21 32.74 -22.78
CA GLN A 469 34.53 33.34 -22.98
C GLN A 469 34.53 34.34 -24.15
N ALA A 470 33.98 33.94 -25.30
CA ALA A 470 33.87 34.82 -26.47
C ALA A 470 32.98 36.04 -26.19
N ALA A 471 31.84 35.86 -25.51
CA ALA A 471 30.93 36.95 -25.18
C ALA A 471 31.52 37.94 -24.16
N ARG A 472 32.36 37.48 -23.22
CA ARG A 472 33.14 38.36 -22.34
C ARG A 472 34.11 39.23 -23.13
N GLN A 473 34.95 38.62 -23.96
CA GLN A 473 35.94 39.34 -24.78
C GLN A 473 35.27 40.35 -25.74
N ALA A 474 34.12 40.00 -26.31
CA ALA A 474 33.33 40.91 -27.13
C ALA A 474 32.74 42.08 -26.33
N GLN A 475 32.25 41.82 -25.12
CA GLN A 475 31.69 42.85 -24.22
C GLN A 475 32.78 43.79 -23.69
N GLU A 476 33.94 43.28 -23.29
CA GLU A 476 35.11 44.06 -22.87
C GLU A 476 35.58 44.99 -24.01
N ALA A 477 35.69 44.46 -25.24
CA ALA A 477 36.09 45.24 -26.41
C ALA A 477 35.04 46.30 -26.80
N ALA A 478 33.74 46.00 -26.71
CA ALA A 478 32.67 46.96 -26.95
C ALA A 478 32.64 48.07 -25.88
N GLN A 479 32.89 47.72 -24.61
CA GLN A 479 32.90 48.65 -23.50
C GLN A 479 34.04 49.66 -23.60
N GLU A 480 35.26 49.21 -23.95
CA GLU A 480 36.38 50.15 -24.13
C GLU A 480 36.21 51.04 -25.36
N ARG A 481 35.70 50.52 -26.49
CA ARG A 481 35.36 51.37 -27.65
C ARG A 481 34.28 52.40 -27.32
N TYR A 482 33.28 52.03 -26.52
CA TYR A 482 32.24 52.96 -26.06
C TYR A 482 32.80 54.03 -25.11
N ARG A 483 33.74 53.66 -24.23
CA ARG A 483 34.46 54.60 -23.35
C ARG A 483 35.34 55.57 -24.12
N LEU A 484 35.89 55.14 -25.26
CA LEU A 484 36.66 55.97 -26.20
C LEU A 484 35.79 56.74 -27.21
N GLY A 485 34.46 56.70 -27.10
CA GLY A 485 33.53 57.38 -28.01
C GLY A 485 33.47 56.80 -29.44
N ALA A 486 34.12 55.66 -29.69
CA ALA A 486 34.26 55.03 -30.99
C ALA A 486 33.13 54.02 -31.33
N ASN A 487 32.26 53.71 -30.37
CA ASN A 487 31.15 52.76 -30.51
C ASN A 487 29.82 53.39 -30.08
N THR A 488 28.70 52.94 -30.66
CA THR A 488 27.37 53.36 -30.24
C THR A 488 26.95 52.67 -28.92
N TYR A 489 25.96 53.24 -28.22
CA TYR A 489 25.35 52.56 -27.08
C TYR A 489 24.67 51.24 -27.49
N VAL A 490 24.12 51.17 -28.70
CA VAL A 490 23.39 49.99 -29.21
C VAL A 490 24.31 48.77 -29.27
N GLU A 491 25.53 48.92 -29.79
CA GLU A 491 26.51 47.83 -29.86
C GLU A 491 26.95 47.35 -28.47
N LEU A 492 27.13 48.28 -27.51
CA LEU A 492 27.42 47.92 -26.12
C LEU A 492 26.21 47.24 -25.45
N ALA A 493 24.99 47.67 -25.77
CA ALA A 493 23.77 47.04 -25.26
C ALA A 493 23.58 45.63 -25.82
N GLU A 494 23.94 45.40 -27.08
CA GLU A 494 23.95 44.09 -27.76
C GLU A 494 25.03 43.17 -27.18
N ALA A 495 26.28 43.63 -27.05
CA ALA A 495 27.35 42.83 -26.45
C ALA A 495 27.06 42.46 -24.98
N ASN A 496 26.51 43.38 -24.20
CA ASN A 496 26.01 43.10 -22.85
C ASN A 496 24.83 42.12 -22.83
N ALA A 497 23.99 42.07 -23.89
CA ALA A 497 22.91 41.08 -24.00
C ALA A 497 23.47 39.68 -24.35
N ALA A 498 24.40 39.60 -25.30
CA ALA A 498 25.08 38.35 -25.66
C ALA A 498 25.82 37.74 -24.44
N LEU A 499 26.52 38.57 -23.65
CA LEU A 499 27.12 38.14 -22.38
C LEU A 499 26.06 37.67 -21.38
N ALA A 500 24.96 38.41 -21.22
CA ALA A 500 23.90 38.10 -20.27
C ALA A 500 23.21 36.75 -20.54
N ASP A 501 23.10 36.37 -21.82
CA ASP A 501 22.48 35.12 -22.22
C ASP A 501 23.51 33.97 -22.27
N ALA A 502 24.78 34.22 -22.61
CA ALA A 502 25.87 33.24 -22.44
C ALA A 502 26.08 32.83 -20.96
N GLN A 503 26.00 33.79 -20.02
CA GLN A 503 25.98 33.51 -18.57
C GLN A 503 24.80 32.59 -18.19
N THR A 504 23.60 32.88 -18.71
CA THR A 504 22.37 32.12 -18.47
C THR A 504 22.48 30.69 -19.02
N ASN A 505 23.08 30.53 -20.20
CA ASN A 505 23.33 29.25 -20.85
C ASN A 505 24.31 28.39 -20.05
N ARG A 506 25.46 28.93 -19.62
CA ARG A 506 26.42 28.18 -18.77
C ARG A 506 25.75 27.68 -17.50
N VAL A 507 25.09 28.56 -16.73
CA VAL A 507 24.44 28.17 -15.46
C VAL A 507 23.44 27.04 -15.70
N SER A 508 22.64 27.13 -16.76
CA SER A 508 21.67 26.09 -17.09
C SER A 508 22.33 24.77 -17.50
N ALA A 509 23.39 24.81 -18.32
CA ALA A 509 24.14 23.62 -18.73
C ALA A 509 24.88 22.94 -17.56
N GLN A 510 25.35 23.69 -16.56
CA GLN A 510 25.97 23.15 -15.35
C GLN A 510 24.98 22.30 -14.52
N PHE A 511 23.78 22.83 -14.26
CA PHE A 511 22.76 22.11 -13.51
C PHE A 511 22.12 20.96 -14.32
N GLU A 512 21.98 21.10 -15.64
CA GLU A 512 21.52 20.01 -16.52
C GLU A 512 22.52 18.84 -16.56
N LEU A 513 23.83 19.12 -16.63
CA LEU A 513 24.86 18.07 -16.58
C LEU A 513 24.83 17.32 -15.23
N LEU A 514 24.62 18.02 -14.11
CA LEU A 514 24.42 17.38 -12.80
C LEU A 514 23.19 16.48 -12.81
N LEU A 515 22.04 16.98 -13.29
CA LEU A 515 20.80 16.19 -13.33
C LEU A 515 20.93 14.95 -14.23
N GLN A 516 21.50 15.08 -15.44
CA GLN A 516 21.66 13.95 -16.35
C GLN A 516 22.69 12.93 -15.84
N ARG A 517 23.66 13.35 -15.02
CA ARG A 517 24.59 12.44 -14.33
C ARG A 517 23.85 11.58 -13.30
N GLU A 518 23.19 12.20 -12.33
CA GLU A 518 22.44 11.49 -11.28
C GLU A 518 21.26 10.67 -11.85
N ARG A 519 20.70 11.10 -12.98
CA ARG A 519 19.69 10.33 -13.74
C ARG A 519 20.23 8.99 -14.25
N ILE A 520 21.51 8.85 -14.59
CA ILE A 520 22.07 7.55 -14.99
C ILE A 520 21.93 6.56 -13.83
N ASP A 521 22.33 6.96 -12.63
CA ASP A 521 22.34 6.12 -11.45
C ASP A 521 20.87 5.79 -11.01
N TYR A 522 19.91 6.70 -11.23
CA TYR A 522 18.46 6.44 -11.09
C TYR A 522 17.89 5.43 -12.12
N ILE A 523 18.29 5.53 -13.39
CA ILE A 523 17.80 4.68 -14.49
C ILE A 523 18.43 3.28 -14.44
N THR A 524 19.67 3.13 -13.96
CA THR A 524 20.27 1.82 -13.63
C THR A 524 19.71 1.21 -12.34
N GLY A 525 19.01 1.99 -11.52
CA GLY A 525 18.49 1.53 -10.22
C GLY A 525 19.55 1.44 -9.13
N THR A 526 20.71 2.09 -9.31
CA THR A 526 21.80 2.17 -8.33
C THR A 526 21.75 3.45 -7.48
N LEU A 527 20.78 4.34 -7.70
CA LEU A 527 20.57 5.54 -6.89
C LEU A 527 20.39 5.16 -5.42
N ASP A 528 21.41 5.48 -4.64
CA ASP A 528 21.47 5.37 -3.19
C ASP A 528 20.67 6.53 -2.56
N PRO A 529 19.57 6.24 -1.84
CA PRO A 529 18.71 7.26 -1.26
C PRO A 529 19.33 7.98 -0.06
N GLU A 530 20.51 7.56 0.42
CA GLU A 530 21.22 8.12 1.57
C GLU A 530 22.59 8.71 1.15
N ALA A 531 22.87 8.80 -0.17
CA ALA A 531 24.09 9.39 -0.70
C ALA A 531 24.03 10.93 -0.80
N PRO A 532 25.09 11.66 -0.39
CA PRO A 532 25.18 13.11 -0.57
C PRO A 532 25.46 13.49 -2.02
N LEU A 533 24.97 14.68 -2.42
CA LEU A 533 25.06 15.15 -3.82
C LEU A 533 26.49 15.39 -4.33
N ALA A 534 26.70 15.04 -5.60
CA ALA A 534 27.90 15.33 -6.39
C ALA A 534 29.22 14.75 -5.82
N ARG A 535 29.23 13.44 -5.53
CA ARG A 535 30.45 12.65 -5.27
C ARG A 535 31.50 12.75 -6.39
#